data_AF-A0A0K9NEM1-F1
#
_entry.id   AF-A0A0K9NEM1-F1
#
_cell.length_a   1.000
_cell.length_b   1.000
_cell.length_c   1.000
_cell.angle_alpha   90.00
_cell.angle_beta   90.00
_cell.angle_gamma   90.00
#
_symmetry.space_group_name_H-M   'P 1'
#
loop_
_entity.id
_entity.type
_entity.pdbx_description
1 polymer ?
#
loop_
_entity_poly.entity_id
_entity_poly.type
_entity_poly.pdbx_seq_one_letter_code
_entity_poly.pdbx_strand_id
1 'polypeptide(L)'
;MIEIFCSDELYTYNVYHITKAFFPEEKVHQHVEADRKDAVRVMLPDGTVLVMGREELPQSADRQARKRYIDRELYKRLERLTGRSLAWGLLTGVRPTKIAMKKLEEGMHEEEFLRFFMEQYYVDREKARLAWEIAGREKELLGRLDCVDGYSLYVGIPFCPSVCTYCSFSSGPLEAWKDRVEDYLDALMEELAYIGRASAHKKLNTIYIGGGTPTTLTAHQLERLLDCIGTNFSMDHLLEYTVEAGRPDSITAEKLNVLSRHHVTRLSINPQSMQQKTLDLIGRRHTVEDVVRTYEMARTAGFDNINMDLIAGLPGETAEDVYDTLKQTEALAPDSLTVHSLAIKRAALMGQEQSALGYVKALDKDAGDMAANMTRMIRAAAESARRMKLKPYYLYRQKNIAGNFENVGYAKVDKAGIYNILIMEEKQSIIAAGAGASTKIVLREAAGLPGVNNDKETNLIRIENVKAVDAYIARIGEMIERKGEWLWR
;
A
#
# COMPACT_ATOMS: atom_id res chain seq x y z
N MET A 1 25.81 -7.23 14.25
CA MET A 1 25.30 -5.87 14.52
C MET A 1 26.10 -4.90 13.67
N ILE A 2 25.42 -3.96 13.01
CA ILE A 2 26.00 -2.95 12.14
C ILE A 2 25.98 -1.60 12.87
N GLU A 3 27.11 -0.89 12.83
CA GLU A 3 27.23 0.47 13.37
C GLU A 3 27.39 1.48 12.22
N ILE A 4 26.53 2.49 12.17
CA ILE A 4 26.56 3.55 11.17
C ILE A 4 26.89 4.88 11.88
N PHE A 5 27.98 5.51 11.46
CA PHE A 5 28.38 6.83 11.92
C PHE A 5 28.22 7.83 10.78
N CYS A 6 27.42 8.87 10.99
CA CYS A 6 27.20 9.94 10.03
C CYS A 6 27.71 11.26 10.61
N SER A 7 28.27 12.09 9.74
CA SER A 7 28.78 13.40 10.15
C SER A 7 27.74 14.52 10.11
N ASP A 8 26.57 14.25 9.52
CA ASP A 8 25.42 15.15 9.38
C ASP A 8 24.15 14.28 9.36
N GLU A 9 23.08 14.75 10.00
CA GLU A 9 21.77 14.08 10.01
C GLU A 9 21.22 13.86 8.59
N LEU A 10 21.63 14.69 7.62
CA LEU A 10 21.30 14.60 6.20
C LEU A 10 21.47 13.19 5.61
N TYR A 11 22.48 12.44 6.05
CA TYR A 11 22.82 11.12 5.49
C TYR A 11 22.11 9.97 6.20
N THR A 12 21.78 10.14 7.48
CA THR A 12 21.36 9.07 8.40
C THR A 12 20.26 8.18 7.83
N TYR A 13 19.18 8.78 7.32
CA TYR A 13 18.03 8.06 6.80
C TYR A 13 18.39 7.16 5.61
N ASN A 14 19.09 7.69 4.61
CA ASN A 14 19.39 6.92 3.41
C ASN A 14 20.43 5.84 3.69
N VAL A 15 21.47 6.16 4.46
CA VAL A 15 22.52 5.20 4.83
C VAL A 15 21.93 4.04 5.62
N TYR A 16 21.01 4.31 6.56
CA TYR A 16 20.23 3.27 7.26
C TYR A 16 19.53 2.35 6.28
N HIS A 17 18.70 2.93 5.41
CA HIS A 17 17.78 2.17 4.56
C HIS A 17 18.51 1.40 3.45
N ILE A 18 19.57 1.97 2.86
CA ILE A 18 20.43 1.28 1.90
C ILE A 18 21.11 0.10 2.60
N THR A 19 21.76 0.34 3.74
CA THR A 19 22.45 -0.72 4.49
C THR A 19 21.47 -1.82 4.92
N LYS A 20 20.27 -1.46 5.39
CA LYS A 20 19.23 -2.42 5.74
C LYS A 20 18.69 -3.22 4.56
N ALA A 21 18.69 -2.67 3.35
CA ALA A 21 18.32 -3.45 2.17
C ALA A 21 19.38 -4.50 1.80
N PHE A 22 20.67 -4.23 2.10
CA PHE A 22 21.77 -5.20 1.96
C PHE A 22 21.93 -6.16 3.16
N PHE A 23 21.43 -5.79 4.33
CA PHE A 23 21.49 -6.62 5.54
C PHE A 23 20.17 -6.54 6.31
N PRO A 24 19.10 -7.16 5.79
CA PRO A 24 17.76 -7.05 6.38
C PRO A 24 17.70 -7.60 7.81
N GLU A 25 18.51 -8.62 8.11
CA GLU A 25 18.57 -9.31 9.41
C GLU A 25 19.35 -8.53 10.48
N GLU A 26 20.37 -7.77 10.07
CA GLU A 26 21.34 -7.20 11.01
C GLU A 26 20.77 -6.03 11.80
N LYS A 27 20.84 -6.04 13.13
CA LYS A 27 20.51 -4.83 13.92
C LYS A 27 21.44 -3.70 13.50
N VAL A 28 20.87 -2.54 13.18
CA VAL A 28 21.59 -1.35 12.74
C VAL A 28 21.44 -0.27 13.80
N HIS A 29 22.56 0.22 14.31
CA HIS A 29 22.64 1.37 15.21
C HIS A 29 23.21 2.57 14.44
N GLN A 30 22.71 3.76 14.74
CA GLN A 30 23.09 4.99 14.07
C GLN A 30 23.58 6.03 15.06
N HIS A 31 24.67 6.71 14.70
CA HIS A 31 25.29 7.77 15.48
C HIS A 31 25.52 8.98 14.59
N VAL A 32 25.33 10.18 15.16
CA VAL A 32 25.60 11.44 14.47
C VAL A 32 26.67 12.20 15.25
N GLU A 33 27.80 12.47 14.61
CA GLU A 33 28.96 13.11 15.23
C GLU A 33 29.56 14.14 14.25
N ALA A 34 29.36 15.42 14.53
CA ALA A 34 29.71 16.51 13.61
C ALA A 34 31.21 16.68 13.38
N ASP A 35 32.07 16.30 14.34
CA ASP A 35 33.52 16.53 14.29
C ASP A 35 34.30 15.41 13.60
N ARG A 36 33.61 14.42 13.01
CA ARG A 36 34.25 13.30 12.33
C ARG A 36 34.93 13.72 11.02
N LYS A 37 36.06 13.08 10.73
CA LYS A 37 36.82 13.25 9.47
C LYS A 37 36.08 12.64 8.27
N ASP A 38 35.46 11.49 8.48
CA ASP A 38 34.60 10.80 7.52
C ASP A 38 33.21 11.44 7.44
N ALA A 39 32.62 11.45 6.24
CA ALA A 39 31.22 11.84 6.05
C ALA A 39 30.28 10.73 6.54
N VAL A 40 30.60 9.49 6.18
CA VAL A 40 29.89 8.29 6.62
C VAL A 40 30.86 7.14 6.83
N ARG A 41 30.67 6.39 7.91
CA ARG A 41 31.33 5.10 8.16
C ARG A 41 30.31 4.05 8.55
N VAL A 42 30.36 2.90 7.88
CA VAL A 42 29.54 1.73 8.18
C VAL A 42 30.46 0.59 8.60
N MET A 43 30.25 0.07 9.80
CA MET A 43 30.97 -1.09 10.33
C MET A 43 30.04 -2.30 10.29
N LEU A 44 30.46 -3.35 9.60
CA LEU A 44 29.71 -4.59 9.43
C LEU A 44 30.10 -5.62 10.50
N PRO A 45 29.26 -6.65 10.74
CA PRO A 45 29.46 -7.61 11.83
C PRO A 45 30.72 -8.47 11.68
N ASP A 46 31.19 -8.66 10.44
CA ASP A 46 32.40 -9.39 10.07
C ASP A 46 33.69 -8.56 10.27
N GLY A 47 33.56 -7.31 10.75
CA GLY A 47 34.67 -6.37 10.92
C GLY A 47 34.97 -5.52 9.67
N THR A 48 34.26 -5.72 8.56
CA THR A 48 34.42 -4.89 7.36
C THR A 48 34.00 -3.45 7.65
N VAL A 49 34.84 -2.49 7.26
CA VAL A 49 34.56 -1.05 7.45
C VAL A 49 34.48 -0.35 6.11
N LEU A 50 33.34 0.26 5.82
CA LEU A 50 33.13 1.11 4.65
C LEU A 50 33.22 2.58 5.07
N VAL A 51 34.18 3.31 4.52
CA VAL A 51 34.41 4.74 4.82
C VAL A 51 34.21 5.58 3.56
N MET A 52 33.41 6.63 3.67
CA MET A 52 33.28 7.68 2.66
C MET A 52 33.82 8.98 3.25
N GLY A 53 34.94 9.47 2.70
CA GLY A 53 35.60 10.70 3.15
C GLY A 53 34.81 11.97 2.84
N ARG A 54 35.03 13.03 3.62
CA ARG A 54 34.44 14.35 3.31
C ARG A 54 35.09 14.99 2.08
N GLU A 55 36.36 14.68 1.85
CA GLU A 55 37.17 15.06 0.71
C GLU A 55 36.68 14.46 -0.62
N GLU A 56 35.97 13.34 -0.56
CA GLU A 56 35.36 12.69 -1.73
C GLU A 56 34.05 13.38 -2.14
N LEU A 57 33.46 14.20 -1.27
CA LEU A 57 32.19 14.86 -1.54
C LEU A 57 32.34 15.92 -2.65
N PRO A 58 31.35 16.05 -3.55
CA PRO A 58 31.33 17.16 -4.51
C PRO A 58 31.45 18.50 -3.77
N GLN A 59 32.32 19.40 -4.26
CA GLN A 59 32.51 20.76 -3.72
C GLN A 59 31.30 21.70 -3.93
N SER A 60 30.13 21.13 -4.22
CA SER A 60 28.89 21.88 -4.47
C SER A 60 28.21 22.31 -3.17
N ALA A 61 27.68 23.53 -3.17
CA ALA A 61 26.78 24.00 -2.11
C ALA A 61 25.48 23.18 -2.03
N ASP A 62 25.12 22.44 -3.10
CA ASP A 62 23.94 21.59 -3.14
C ASP A 62 24.07 20.42 -2.15
N ARG A 63 23.36 20.53 -1.01
CA ARG A 63 23.24 19.48 0.00
C ARG A 63 22.71 18.18 -0.62
N GLN A 64 21.81 18.26 -1.60
CA GLN A 64 21.23 17.09 -2.23
C GLN A 64 22.24 16.36 -3.13
N ALA A 65 23.17 17.09 -3.78
CA ALA A 65 24.24 16.48 -4.56
C ALA A 65 25.19 15.67 -3.67
N ARG A 66 25.58 16.21 -2.50
CA ARG A 66 26.40 15.50 -1.52
C ARG A 66 25.72 14.24 -1.01
N LYS A 67 24.43 14.33 -0.68
CA LYS A 67 23.61 13.17 -0.28
C LYS A 67 23.57 12.09 -1.36
N ARG A 68 23.28 12.45 -2.61
CA ARG A 68 23.24 11.50 -3.75
C ARG A 68 24.59 10.82 -3.98
N TYR A 69 25.70 11.52 -3.80
CA TYR A 69 27.03 10.94 -3.93
C TYR A 69 27.27 9.82 -2.90
N ILE A 70 27.03 10.11 -1.62
CA ILE A 70 27.14 9.14 -0.52
C ILE A 70 26.24 7.92 -0.77
N ASP A 71 24.99 8.13 -1.18
CA ASP A 71 24.05 7.04 -1.47
C ASP A 71 24.62 6.10 -2.54
N ARG A 72 25.13 6.67 -3.64
CA ARG A 72 25.69 5.91 -4.78
C ARG A 72 26.95 5.15 -4.42
N GLU A 73 27.86 5.78 -3.69
CA GLU A 73 29.11 5.14 -3.27
C GLU A 73 28.87 4.01 -2.28
N LEU A 74 28.00 4.24 -1.29
CA LEU A 74 27.61 3.21 -0.34
C LEU A 74 27.00 2.00 -1.05
N TYR A 75 26.03 2.24 -1.94
CA TYR A 75 25.39 1.16 -2.70
C TYR A 75 26.41 0.35 -3.50
N LYS A 76 27.29 1.00 -4.29
CA LYS A 76 28.28 0.29 -5.10
C LYS A 76 29.29 -0.50 -4.28
N ARG A 77 29.64 -0.03 -3.09
CA ARG A 77 30.54 -0.76 -2.18
C ARG A 77 29.84 -1.97 -1.59
N LEU A 78 28.59 -1.83 -1.17
CA LEU A 78 27.77 -2.93 -0.66
C LEU A 78 27.46 -3.98 -1.73
N GLU A 79 27.13 -3.56 -2.95
CA GLU A 79 26.91 -4.43 -4.11
C GLU A 79 28.16 -5.26 -4.42
N ARG A 80 29.33 -4.63 -4.49
CA ARG A 80 30.61 -5.34 -4.69
C ARG A 80 30.94 -6.30 -3.55
N LEU A 81 30.70 -5.89 -2.31
CA LEU A 81 31.00 -6.70 -1.13
C LEU A 81 30.10 -7.95 -1.06
N THR A 82 28.81 -7.78 -1.36
CA THR A 82 27.82 -8.85 -1.21
C THR A 82 27.60 -9.66 -2.49
N GLY A 83 28.11 -9.18 -3.63
CA GLY A 83 27.88 -9.77 -4.95
C GLY A 83 26.44 -9.68 -5.44
N ARG A 84 25.59 -8.86 -4.79
CA ARG A 84 24.16 -8.77 -5.06
C ARG A 84 23.74 -7.36 -5.43
N SER A 85 22.79 -7.23 -6.36
CA SER A 85 22.12 -5.97 -6.65
C SER A 85 20.70 -5.97 -6.06
N LEU A 86 20.11 -4.78 -5.95
CA LEU A 86 18.72 -4.59 -5.54
C LEU A 86 17.90 -4.13 -6.73
N ALA A 87 16.75 -4.74 -6.98
CA ALA A 87 15.95 -4.46 -8.18
C ALA A 87 15.50 -2.99 -8.32
N TRP A 88 15.28 -2.30 -7.19
CA TRP A 88 14.95 -0.86 -7.14
C TRP A 88 16.14 0.04 -6.82
N GLY A 89 17.36 -0.50 -6.82
CA GLY A 89 18.59 0.24 -6.57
C GLY A 89 18.55 1.09 -5.31
N LEU A 90 18.82 2.39 -5.49
CA LEU A 90 18.85 3.42 -4.45
C LEU A 90 17.48 3.89 -3.98
N LEU A 91 16.40 3.48 -4.65
CA LEU A 91 15.07 3.93 -4.26
C LEU A 91 14.68 3.23 -2.96
N THR A 92 14.54 4.01 -1.91
CA THR A 92 14.04 3.57 -0.58
C THR A 92 12.63 4.11 -0.29
N GLY A 93 12.08 4.92 -1.21
CA GLY A 93 10.76 5.53 -1.09
C GLY A 93 9.61 4.62 -1.51
N VAL A 94 8.41 4.98 -1.04
CA VAL A 94 7.15 4.25 -1.25
C VAL A 94 6.67 4.29 -2.71
N ARG A 95 7.01 5.34 -3.48
CA ARG A 95 6.37 5.65 -4.77
C ARG A 95 7.39 5.98 -5.86
N PRO A 96 7.97 4.97 -6.52
CA PRO A 96 8.89 5.21 -7.61
C PRO A 96 8.21 5.79 -8.86
N THR A 97 6.90 5.56 -9.03
CA THR A 97 6.08 6.05 -10.15
C THR A 97 6.03 7.58 -10.24
N LYS A 98 6.05 8.29 -9.10
CA LYS A 98 6.11 9.78 -9.08
C LYS A 98 7.31 10.35 -9.85
N ILE A 99 8.45 9.66 -9.84
CA ILE A 99 9.63 10.10 -10.61
C ILE A 99 9.37 9.91 -12.11
N ALA A 100 8.82 8.75 -12.50
CA ALA A 100 8.45 8.47 -13.88
C ALA A 100 7.38 9.44 -14.40
N MET A 101 6.33 9.71 -13.61
CA MET A 101 5.27 10.68 -13.91
C MET A 101 5.86 12.07 -14.17
N LYS A 102 6.71 12.57 -13.28
CA LYS A 102 7.36 13.88 -13.45
C LYS A 102 8.17 13.95 -14.75
N LYS A 103 8.94 12.90 -15.05
CA LYS A 103 9.74 12.85 -16.29
C LYS A 103 8.87 12.76 -17.55
N LEU A 104 7.77 12.02 -17.48
CA LEU A 104 6.77 11.95 -18.55
C LEU A 104 6.03 13.28 -18.76
N GLU A 105 5.78 14.05 -17.70
CA GLU A 105 5.23 15.41 -17.76
C GLU A 105 6.25 16.41 -18.33
N GLU A 106 7.55 16.24 -18.04
CA GLU A 106 8.68 17.00 -18.63
C GLU A 106 8.95 16.65 -20.11
N GLY A 107 8.22 15.69 -20.69
CA GLY A 107 8.33 15.32 -22.11
C GLY A 107 9.42 14.29 -22.43
N MET A 108 10.02 13.66 -21.41
CA MET A 108 10.99 12.57 -21.59
C MET A 108 10.35 11.39 -22.34
N HIS A 109 11.14 10.65 -23.13
CA HIS A 109 10.70 9.42 -23.78
C HIS A 109 11.15 8.16 -23.03
N GLU A 110 10.52 7.01 -23.28
CA GLU A 110 10.77 5.76 -22.53
C GLU A 110 12.25 5.38 -22.44
N GLU A 111 12.95 5.23 -23.57
CA GLU A 111 14.35 4.78 -23.57
C GLU A 111 15.32 5.77 -22.92
N GLU A 112 14.99 7.06 -22.93
CA GLU A 112 15.73 8.08 -22.19
C GLU A 112 15.48 7.92 -20.69
N PHE A 113 14.23 7.73 -20.29
CA PHE A 113 13.86 7.49 -18.89
C PHE A 113 14.49 6.21 -18.35
N LEU A 114 14.44 5.10 -19.08
CA LEU A 114 15.04 3.83 -18.65
C LEU A 114 16.53 4.01 -18.34
N ARG A 115 17.26 4.68 -19.23
CA ARG A 115 18.69 4.99 -19.05
C ARG A 115 18.92 5.89 -17.85
N PHE A 116 18.18 6.99 -17.76
CA PHE A 116 18.23 7.91 -16.61
C PHE A 116 18.00 7.16 -15.29
N PHE A 117 16.98 6.30 -15.23
CA PHE A 117 16.59 5.62 -14.01
C PHE A 117 17.61 4.55 -13.60
N MET A 118 18.15 3.82 -14.57
CA MET A 118 19.22 2.84 -14.37
C MET A 118 20.54 3.52 -13.92
N GLU A 119 20.93 4.63 -14.53
CA GLU A 119 22.23 5.28 -14.23
C GLU A 119 22.20 6.09 -12.92
N GLN A 120 21.10 6.78 -12.66
CA GLN A 120 20.99 7.67 -11.50
C GLN A 120 20.55 6.94 -10.24
N TYR A 121 19.73 5.92 -10.37
CA TYR A 121 19.15 5.20 -9.24
C TYR A 121 19.53 3.72 -9.17
N TYR A 122 20.26 3.18 -10.14
CA TYR A 122 20.64 1.75 -10.20
C TYR A 122 19.43 0.81 -10.16
N VAL A 123 18.31 1.26 -10.73
CA VAL A 123 17.09 0.46 -10.84
C VAL A 123 17.23 -0.51 -12.01
N ASP A 124 16.79 -1.75 -11.84
CA ASP A 124 16.80 -2.74 -12.91
C ASP A 124 15.91 -2.30 -14.08
N ARG A 125 16.30 -2.65 -15.31
CA ARG A 125 15.59 -2.26 -16.53
C ARG A 125 14.11 -2.68 -16.51
N GLU A 126 13.80 -3.88 -16.00
CA GLU A 126 12.41 -4.36 -15.88
C GLU A 126 11.58 -3.47 -14.94
N LYS A 127 12.14 -3.05 -13.80
CA LYS A 127 11.47 -2.17 -12.83
C LYS A 127 11.34 -0.75 -13.34
N ALA A 128 12.35 -0.25 -14.06
CA ALA A 128 12.29 1.04 -14.73
C ALA A 128 11.16 1.08 -15.77
N ARG A 129 11.03 0.03 -16.60
CA ARG A 129 9.92 -0.09 -17.55
C ARG A 129 8.57 -0.18 -16.85
N LEU A 130 8.46 -0.98 -15.79
CA LEU A 130 7.23 -1.06 -15.00
C LEU A 130 6.80 0.30 -14.46
N ALA A 131 7.72 1.09 -13.89
CA ALA A 131 7.42 2.43 -13.40
C ALA A 131 6.97 3.36 -14.53
N TRP A 132 7.58 3.26 -15.71
CA TRP A 132 7.22 4.04 -16.90
C TRP A 132 5.82 3.69 -17.42
N GLU A 133 5.52 2.40 -17.61
CA GLU A 133 4.22 1.92 -18.07
C GLU A 133 3.08 2.38 -17.14
N ILE A 134 3.30 2.26 -15.83
CA ILE A 134 2.33 2.70 -14.82
C ILE A 134 2.13 4.22 -14.91
N ALA A 135 3.20 5.01 -14.93
CA ALA A 135 3.09 6.47 -15.02
C ALA A 135 2.35 6.92 -16.29
N GLY A 136 2.58 6.26 -17.42
CA GLY A 136 1.83 6.51 -18.66
C GLY A 136 0.34 6.27 -18.50
N ARG A 137 -0.03 5.15 -17.86
CA ARG A 137 -1.42 4.79 -17.62
C ARG A 137 -2.10 5.67 -16.59
N GLU A 138 -1.40 5.99 -15.50
CA GLU A 138 -1.87 6.95 -14.49
C GLU A 138 -2.12 8.31 -15.14
N LYS A 139 -1.25 8.79 -16.03
CA LYS A 139 -1.41 10.08 -16.71
C LYS A 139 -2.68 10.11 -17.57
N GLU A 140 -2.96 9.03 -18.30
CA GLU A 140 -4.18 8.91 -19.10
C GLU A 140 -5.45 8.91 -18.23
N LEU A 141 -5.45 8.17 -17.12
CA LEU A 141 -6.60 8.06 -16.23
C LEU A 141 -6.83 9.36 -15.43
N LEU A 142 -5.77 9.92 -14.86
CA LEU A 142 -5.82 11.18 -14.10
C LEU A 142 -6.16 12.37 -15.00
N GLY A 143 -5.76 12.36 -16.28
CA GLY A 143 -6.12 13.40 -17.25
C GLY A 143 -7.62 13.53 -17.52
N ARG A 144 -8.43 12.54 -17.10
CA ARG A 144 -9.89 12.56 -17.19
C ARG A 144 -10.57 13.00 -15.89
N LEU A 145 -9.80 13.20 -14.81
CA LEU A 145 -10.32 13.56 -13.49
C LEU A 145 -10.27 15.06 -13.26
N ASP A 146 -11.30 15.57 -12.59
CA ASP A 146 -11.25 16.89 -11.98
C ASP A 146 -10.46 16.78 -10.67
N CYS A 147 -9.13 16.87 -10.75
CA CYS A 147 -8.27 16.86 -9.56
C CYS A 147 -8.37 18.15 -8.73
N VAL A 148 -9.11 19.16 -9.19
CA VAL A 148 -9.18 20.49 -8.59
C VAL A 148 -10.38 20.62 -7.65
N ASP A 149 -11.56 20.18 -8.11
CA ASP A 149 -12.80 20.19 -7.33
C ASP A 149 -13.36 18.80 -7.04
N GLY A 150 -12.73 17.77 -7.60
CA GLY A 150 -13.05 16.39 -7.27
C GLY A 150 -12.44 15.93 -5.95
N TYR A 151 -13.05 14.91 -5.35
CA TYR A 151 -12.51 14.21 -4.19
C TYR A 151 -12.92 12.74 -4.18
N SER A 152 -12.29 11.97 -3.30
CA SER A 152 -12.64 10.58 -3.06
C SER A 152 -13.08 10.35 -1.62
N LEU A 153 -14.04 9.44 -1.42
CA LEU A 153 -14.54 9.03 -0.13
C LEU A 153 -13.98 7.65 0.23
N TYR A 154 -13.40 7.52 1.43
CA TYR A 154 -13.06 6.24 2.03
C TYR A 154 -13.95 5.97 3.24
N VAL A 155 -14.48 4.76 3.34
CA VAL A 155 -15.33 4.34 4.46
C VAL A 155 -14.71 3.10 5.11
N GLY A 156 -14.25 3.24 6.35
CA GLY A 156 -13.60 2.18 7.10
C GLY A 156 -14.60 1.35 7.90
N ILE A 157 -14.60 0.03 7.66
CA ILE A 157 -15.31 -0.97 8.49
C ILE A 157 -14.27 -1.80 9.23
N PRO A 158 -14.07 -1.63 10.55
CA PRO A 158 -12.94 -2.19 11.29
C PRO A 158 -13.17 -3.64 11.75
N PHE A 159 -14.11 -4.36 11.14
CA PHE A 159 -14.50 -5.70 11.57
C PHE A 159 -14.08 -6.76 10.54
N CYS A 160 -13.55 -7.88 11.03
CA CYS A 160 -13.19 -9.05 10.25
C CYS A 160 -13.80 -10.32 10.89
N PRO A 161 -14.07 -11.41 10.14
CA PRO A 161 -14.47 -12.68 10.76
C PRO A 161 -13.38 -13.22 11.70
N SER A 162 -12.12 -13.06 11.29
CA SER A 162 -10.91 -13.36 12.08
C SER A 162 -9.78 -12.40 11.71
N VAL A 163 -8.80 -12.24 12.60
CA VAL A 163 -7.59 -11.47 12.30
C VAL A 163 -6.55 -12.38 11.65
N CYS A 164 -6.09 -12.04 10.45
CA CYS A 164 -5.05 -12.80 9.76
C CYS A 164 -3.66 -12.46 10.34
N THR A 165 -2.74 -13.43 10.37
CA THR A 165 -1.41 -13.27 11.00
C THR A 165 -0.52 -12.22 10.32
N TYR A 166 -0.72 -11.98 9.02
CA TYR A 166 0.00 -10.97 8.25
C TYR A 166 -0.68 -9.59 8.24
N CYS A 167 -1.90 -9.46 8.78
CA CYS A 167 -2.73 -8.27 8.58
C CYS A 167 -2.14 -7.03 9.28
N SER A 168 -1.98 -5.94 8.53
CA SER A 168 -1.53 -4.65 9.07
C SER A 168 -2.65 -3.66 9.34
N PHE A 169 -3.89 -3.98 8.95
CA PHE A 169 -5.03 -3.09 9.13
C PHE A 169 -5.47 -3.02 10.59
N SER A 170 -5.96 -1.84 10.99
CA SER A 170 -6.54 -1.61 12.32
C SER A 170 -7.96 -2.20 12.35
N SER A 171 -8.05 -3.53 12.40
CA SER A 171 -9.32 -4.28 12.45
C SER A 171 -9.33 -5.29 13.59
N GLY A 172 -10.52 -5.64 14.06
CA GLY A 172 -10.73 -6.63 15.11
C GLY A 172 -11.69 -7.74 14.68
N PRO A 173 -11.71 -8.88 15.40
CA PRO A 173 -12.68 -9.94 15.15
C PRO A 173 -14.09 -9.45 15.48
N LEU A 174 -15.05 -9.67 14.57
CA LEU A 174 -16.44 -9.23 14.69
C LEU A 174 -17.09 -9.70 16.00
N GLU A 175 -16.79 -10.93 16.44
CA GLU A 175 -17.37 -11.50 17.66
C GLU A 175 -17.08 -10.65 18.91
N ALA A 176 -15.92 -9.99 18.98
CA ALA A 176 -15.58 -9.11 20.10
C ALA A 176 -16.36 -7.79 20.09
N TRP A 177 -17.02 -7.46 18.99
CA TRP A 177 -17.70 -6.18 18.75
C TRP A 177 -19.18 -6.34 18.40
N LYS A 178 -19.72 -7.56 18.38
CA LYS A 178 -21.07 -7.86 17.87
C LYS A 178 -22.17 -6.97 18.47
N ASP A 179 -22.07 -6.68 19.76
CA ASP A 179 -23.05 -5.88 20.51
C ASP A 179 -22.87 -4.36 20.32
N ARG A 180 -21.81 -3.94 19.61
CA ARG A 180 -21.44 -2.54 19.36
C ARG A 180 -21.37 -2.19 17.88
N VAL A 181 -21.68 -3.15 16.98
CA VAL A 181 -21.68 -2.91 15.52
C VAL A 181 -22.68 -1.82 15.16
N GLU A 182 -23.87 -1.84 15.76
CA GLU A 182 -24.90 -0.83 15.51
C GLU A 182 -24.47 0.55 16.00
N ASP A 183 -23.98 0.67 17.23
CA ASP A 183 -23.43 1.93 17.76
C ASP A 183 -22.32 2.50 16.87
N TYR A 184 -21.47 1.62 16.33
CA TYR A 184 -20.42 2.00 15.39
C TYR A 184 -21.00 2.54 14.08
N LEU A 185 -22.00 1.85 13.52
CA LEU A 185 -22.65 2.28 12.28
C LEU A 185 -23.38 3.62 12.47
N ASP A 186 -24.06 3.82 13.60
CA ASP A 186 -24.73 5.08 13.90
C ASP A 186 -23.74 6.25 13.97
N ALA A 187 -22.61 6.07 14.68
CA ALA A 187 -21.54 7.06 14.70
C ALA A 187 -20.93 7.30 13.30
N LEU A 188 -20.67 6.24 12.54
CA LEU A 188 -20.16 6.32 11.17
C LEU A 188 -21.12 7.11 10.26
N MET A 189 -22.42 6.85 10.35
CA MET A 189 -23.44 7.54 9.56
C MET A 189 -23.56 9.02 9.95
N GLU A 190 -23.38 9.38 11.22
CA GLU A 190 -23.31 10.78 11.65
C GLU A 190 -22.15 11.52 10.98
N GLU A 191 -20.97 10.90 10.96
CA GLU A 191 -19.78 11.44 10.31
C GLU A 191 -19.94 11.53 8.78
N LEU A 192 -20.51 10.50 8.15
CA LEU A 192 -20.80 10.51 6.71
C LEU A 192 -21.80 11.60 6.34
N ALA A 193 -22.83 11.80 7.15
CA ALA A 193 -23.81 12.86 6.92
C ALA A 193 -23.18 14.25 7.03
N TYR A 194 -22.28 14.45 7.99
CA TYR A 194 -21.51 15.69 8.08
C TYR A 194 -20.63 15.90 6.84
N ILE A 195 -19.86 14.88 6.43
CA ILE A 195 -18.98 14.95 5.26
C ILE A 195 -19.79 15.27 4.00
N GLY A 196 -20.92 14.60 3.78
CA GLY A 196 -21.80 14.83 2.63
C GLY A 196 -22.27 16.29 2.56
N ARG A 197 -22.78 16.84 3.67
CA ARG A 197 -23.15 18.26 3.75
C ARG A 197 -21.98 19.20 3.49
N ALA A 198 -20.83 18.96 4.11
CA ALA A 198 -19.64 19.80 3.96
C ALA A 198 -19.04 19.77 2.55
N SER A 199 -19.28 18.70 1.79
CA SER A 199 -18.74 18.46 0.45
C SER A 199 -19.77 18.63 -0.67
N ALA A 200 -20.96 19.17 -0.38
CA ALA A 200 -22.06 19.29 -1.34
C ALA A 200 -21.74 20.08 -2.63
N HIS A 201 -20.72 20.95 -2.60
CA HIS A 201 -20.25 21.75 -3.73
C HIS A 201 -19.05 21.11 -4.47
N LYS A 202 -18.58 19.95 -4.02
CA LYS A 202 -17.45 19.21 -4.57
C LYS A 202 -17.92 18.00 -5.35
N LYS A 203 -17.06 17.47 -6.22
CA LYS A 203 -17.40 16.35 -7.12
C LYS A 203 -16.86 15.04 -6.57
N LEU A 204 -17.74 14.18 -6.05
CA LEU A 204 -17.32 12.86 -5.60
C LEU A 204 -16.95 11.99 -6.81
N ASN A 205 -15.68 11.56 -6.89
CA ASN A 205 -15.19 10.75 -8.02
C ASN A 205 -15.06 9.27 -7.68
N THR A 206 -14.67 8.93 -6.45
CA THR A 206 -14.59 7.53 -6.05
C THR A 206 -15.10 7.31 -4.63
N ILE A 207 -15.72 6.17 -4.39
CA ILE A 207 -16.04 5.67 -3.06
C ILE A 207 -15.31 4.33 -2.87
N TYR A 208 -14.63 4.18 -1.74
CA TYR A 208 -13.95 2.95 -1.37
C TYR A 208 -14.35 2.54 0.05
N ILE A 209 -15.07 1.42 0.16
CA ILE A 209 -15.44 0.83 1.45
C ILE A 209 -14.48 -0.31 1.74
N GLY A 210 -13.70 -0.21 2.82
CA GLY A 210 -12.64 -1.16 3.14
C GLY A 210 -12.27 -1.17 4.62
N GLY A 211 -11.04 -1.60 4.91
CA GLY A 211 -10.45 -1.57 6.25
C GLY A 211 -10.25 -2.97 6.82
N GLY A 212 -11.26 -3.49 7.51
CA GLY A 212 -11.35 -4.90 7.87
C GLY A 212 -11.97 -5.68 6.72
N THR A 213 -13.25 -5.98 6.83
CA THR A 213 -14.02 -6.66 5.78
C THR A 213 -15.44 -6.13 5.81
N PRO A 214 -15.79 -5.15 4.97
CA PRO A 214 -17.14 -4.57 4.90
C PRO A 214 -18.26 -5.60 4.81
N THR A 215 -18.05 -6.70 4.07
CA THR A 215 -19.05 -7.78 3.94
C THR A 215 -19.24 -8.60 5.21
N THR A 216 -18.53 -8.33 6.32
CA THR A 216 -18.87 -8.89 7.64
C THR A 216 -20.17 -8.37 8.20
N LEU A 217 -20.57 -7.15 7.82
CA LEU A 217 -21.88 -6.60 8.14
C LEU A 217 -22.97 -7.54 7.61
N THR A 218 -24.09 -7.60 8.32
CA THR A 218 -25.30 -8.26 7.80
C THR A 218 -25.80 -7.54 6.55
N ALA A 219 -26.62 -8.20 5.72
CA ALA A 219 -27.18 -7.56 4.52
C ALA A 219 -27.96 -6.28 4.86
N HIS A 220 -28.72 -6.29 5.95
CA HIS A 220 -29.47 -5.12 6.46
C HIS A 220 -28.54 -3.98 6.91
N GLN A 221 -27.49 -4.28 7.68
CA GLN A 221 -26.50 -3.27 8.10
C GLN A 221 -25.76 -2.66 6.91
N LEU A 222 -25.40 -3.50 5.93
CA LEU A 222 -24.76 -3.06 4.70
C LEU A 222 -25.69 -2.16 3.88
N GLU A 223 -26.96 -2.54 3.74
CA GLU A 223 -27.98 -1.72 3.06
C GLU A 223 -28.14 -0.36 3.74
N ARG A 224 -28.28 -0.32 5.08
CA ARG A 224 -28.36 0.95 5.84
C ARG A 224 -27.16 1.87 5.58
N LEU A 225 -25.95 1.33 5.57
CA LEU A 225 -24.74 2.10 5.29
C LEU A 225 -24.76 2.68 3.87
N LEU A 226 -25.12 1.87 2.87
CA LEU A 226 -25.14 2.28 1.47
C LEU A 226 -26.28 3.27 1.19
N ASP A 227 -27.43 3.12 1.84
CA ASP A 227 -28.53 4.10 1.85
C ASP A 227 -28.08 5.45 2.42
N CYS A 228 -27.35 5.44 3.53
CA CYS A 228 -26.79 6.65 4.13
C CYS A 228 -25.84 7.35 3.14
N ILE A 229 -24.96 6.60 2.46
CA ILE A 229 -24.06 7.14 1.45
C ILE A 229 -24.86 7.70 0.26
N GLY A 230 -25.82 6.95 -0.27
CA GLY A 230 -26.66 7.38 -1.39
C GLY A 230 -27.51 8.62 -1.09
N THR A 231 -27.89 8.82 0.18
CA THR A 231 -28.66 9.98 0.63
C THR A 231 -27.81 11.24 0.77
N ASN A 232 -26.54 11.10 1.20
CA ASN A 232 -25.70 12.25 1.58
C ASN A 232 -24.72 12.70 0.50
N PHE A 233 -24.52 11.90 -0.55
CA PHE A 233 -23.53 12.16 -1.59
C PHE A 233 -24.15 12.10 -2.99
N SER A 234 -23.87 13.11 -3.83
CA SER A 234 -24.22 13.05 -5.25
C SER A 234 -23.31 12.06 -5.97
N MET A 235 -23.92 11.22 -6.82
CA MET A 235 -23.22 10.23 -7.65
C MET A 235 -23.00 10.71 -9.09
N ASP A 236 -23.35 11.96 -9.42
CA ASP A 236 -23.33 12.50 -10.79
C ASP A 236 -21.94 12.48 -11.44
N HIS A 237 -20.89 12.52 -10.61
CA HIS A 237 -19.49 12.51 -11.03
C HIS A 237 -18.73 11.26 -10.57
N LEU A 238 -19.45 10.25 -10.06
CA LEU A 238 -18.86 9.03 -9.54
C LEU A 238 -18.35 8.16 -10.69
N LEU A 239 -17.08 7.78 -10.62
CA LEU A 239 -16.39 6.94 -11.60
C LEU A 239 -16.15 5.53 -11.08
N GLU A 240 -16.00 5.40 -9.76
CA GLU A 240 -15.76 4.11 -9.11
C GLU A 240 -16.47 4.02 -7.76
N TYR A 241 -17.17 2.92 -7.54
CA TYR A 241 -17.70 2.54 -6.24
C TYR A 241 -17.18 1.14 -5.89
N THR A 242 -16.14 1.10 -5.06
CA THR A 242 -15.47 -0.13 -4.65
C THR A 242 -15.92 -0.57 -3.27
N VAL A 243 -16.26 -1.87 -3.14
CA VAL A 243 -16.41 -2.53 -1.84
C VAL A 243 -15.42 -3.68 -1.71
N GLU A 244 -14.59 -3.62 -0.67
CA GLU A 244 -13.77 -4.75 -0.29
C GLU A 244 -14.63 -5.87 0.27
N ALA A 245 -14.50 -7.03 -0.34
CA ALA A 245 -15.10 -8.27 0.09
C ALA A 245 -13.97 -9.29 0.32
N GLY A 246 -12.90 -8.84 0.99
CA GLY A 246 -11.61 -9.53 1.09
C GLY A 246 -11.62 -10.85 1.86
N ARG A 247 -12.79 -11.30 2.32
CA ARG A 247 -13.05 -12.57 3.00
C ARG A 247 -14.17 -13.31 2.27
N PRO A 248 -13.84 -14.33 1.46
CA PRO A 248 -14.83 -15.16 0.79
C PRO A 248 -15.90 -15.73 1.76
N ASP A 249 -15.50 -16.04 3.00
CA ASP A 249 -16.35 -16.52 4.08
C ASP A 249 -17.42 -15.53 4.59
N SER A 250 -17.38 -14.25 4.19
CA SER A 250 -18.38 -13.25 4.60
C SER A 250 -19.35 -12.85 3.49
N ILE A 251 -19.17 -13.35 2.26
CA ILE A 251 -20.00 -12.97 1.11
C ILE A 251 -21.20 -13.91 0.98
N THR A 252 -22.39 -13.34 0.79
CA THR A 252 -23.63 -14.09 0.55
C THR A 252 -24.40 -13.49 -0.63
N ALA A 253 -25.32 -14.26 -1.22
CA ALA A 253 -26.16 -13.78 -2.32
C ALA A 253 -26.98 -12.53 -1.93
N GLU A 254 -27.52 -12.48 -0.71
CA GLU A 254 -28.24 -11.31 -0.19
C GLU A 254 -27.36 -10.06 -0.18
N LYS A 255 -26.10 -10.17 0.29
CA LYS A 255 -25.16 -9.05 0.32
C LYS A 255 -24.79 -8.60 -1.09
N LEU A 256 -24.57 -9.53 -2.02
CA LEU A 256 -24.30 -9.20 -3.43
C LEU A 256 -25.49 -8.48 -4.07
N ASN A 257 -26.73 -8.89 -3.75
CA ASN A 257 -27.93 -8.20 -4.21
C ASN A 257 -28.03 -6.77 -3.64
N VAL A 258 -27.72 -6.58 -2.35
CA VAL A 258 -27.62 -5.23 -1.76
C VAL A 258 -26.58 -4.39 -2.54
N LEU A 259 -25.35 -4.88 -2.68
CA LEU A 259 -24.28 -4.17 -3.39
C LEU A 259 -24.67 -3.80 -4.83
N SER A 260 -25.31 -4.71 -5.56
CA SER A 260 -25.78 -4.47 -6.93
C SER A 260 -26.88 -3.40 -7.00
N ARG A 261 -27.86 -3.42 -6.09
CA ARG A 261 -28.93 -2.40 -6.00
C ARG A 261 -28.39 -1.00 -5.71
N HIS A 262 -27.26 -0.89 -5.02
CA HIS A 262 -26.58 0.38 -4.75
C HIS A 262 -25.54 0.75 -5.82
N HIS A 263 -25.56 0.07 -6.98
CA HIS A 263 -24.67 0.36 -8.11
C HIS A 263 -23.17 0.31 -7.76
N VAL A 264 -22.78 -0.58 -6.84
CA VAL A 264 -21.36 -0.85 -6.57
C VAL A 264 -20.72 -1.36 -7.86
N THR A 265 -19.72 -0.64 -8.35
CA THR A 265 -19.13 -0.91 -9.67
C THR A 265 -17.93 -1.84 -9.60
N ARG A 266 -17.34 -2.05 -8.42
CA ARG A 266 -16.14 -2.86 -8.24
C ARG A 266 -16.13 -3.63 -6.92
N LEU A 267 -15.75 -4.91 -7.00
CA LEU A 267 -15.56 -5.77 -5.82
C LEU A 267 -14.11 -6.22 -5.69
N SER A 268 -13.68 -6.47 -4.45
CA SER A 268 -12.39 -7.11 -4.18
C SER A 268 -12.58 -8.41 -3.43
N ILE A 269 -12.43 -9.55 -4.12
CA ILE A 269 -12.59 -10.91 -3.58
C ILE A 269 -11.23 -11.57 -3.51
N ASN A 270 -10.67 -11.66 -2.31
CA ASN A 270 -9.23 -11.86 -2.17
C ASN A 270 -8.92 -13.22 -1.55
N PRO A 271 -8.43 -14.21 -2.34
CA PRO A 271 -7.97 -15.47 -1.78
C PRO A 271 -6.69 -15.30 -0.97
N GLN A 272 -5.82 -14.37 -1.36
CA GLN A 272 -4.43 -14.21 -0.87
C GLN A 272 -3.51 -15.35 -1.33
N SER A 273 -4.00 -16.59 -1.24
CA SER A 273 -3.40 -17.81 -1.78
C SER A 273 -4.51 -18.79 -2.16
N MET A 274 -4.28 -19.65 -3.17
CA MET A 274 -5.19 -20.76 -3.51
C MET A 274 -4.64 -22.10 -3.00
N GLN A 275 -3.82 -22.06 -1.95
CA GLN A 275 -3.30 -23.23 -1.24
C GLN A 275 -3.96 -23.37 0.13
N GLN A 276 -4.75 -24.42 0.33
CA GLN A 276 -5.47 -24.63 1.59
C GLN A 276 -4.53 -24.66 2.81
N LYS A 277 -3.40 -25.37 2.69
CA LYS A 277 -2.36 -25.43 3.74
C LYS A 277 -1.89 -24.03 4.17
N THR A 278 -1.79 -23.09 3.22
CA THR A 278 -1.34 -21.72 3.48
C THR A 278 -2.45 -20.91 4.15
N LEU A 279 -3.70 -21.03 3.66
CA LEU A 279 -4.86 -20.36 4.23
C LEU A 279 -5.04 -20.70 5.72
N ASP A 280 -4.91 -21.99 6.05
CA ASP A 280 -5.01 -22.49 7.42
C ASP A 280 -3.90 -21.88 8.32
N LEU A 281 -2.65 -21.85 7.83
CA LEU A 281 -1.50 -21.30 8.55
C LEU A 281 -1.61 -19.80 8.83
N ILE A 282 -2.23 -19.03 7.92
CA ILE A 282 -2.36 -17.58 8.03
C ILE A 282 -3.64 -17.12 8.73
N GLY A 283 -4.43 -18.07 9.24
CA GLY A 283 -5.65 -17.81 10.02
C GLY A 283 -6.87 -17.44 9.17
N ARG A 284 -6.87 -17.81 7.89
CA ARG A 284 -8.03 -17.68 6.99
C ARG A 284 -8.85 -18.96 7.06
N ARG A 285 -10.14 -18.85 7.38
CA ARG A 285 -11.02 -19.99 7.67
C ARG A 285 -11.92 -20.44 6.51
N HIS A 286 -11.83 -19.80 5.35
CA HIS A 286 -12.47 -20.29 4.13
C HIS A 286 -11.59 -21.34 3.45
N THR A 287 -12.23 -22.12 2.60
CA THR A 287 -11.58 -23.05 1.68
C THR A 287 -11.26 -22.40 0.34
N VAL A 288 -10.40 -23.03 -0.44
CA VAL A 288 -10.15 -22.66 -1.85
C VAL A 288 -11.45 -22.73 -2.66
N GLU A 289 -12.27 -23.76 -2.42
CA GLU A 289 -13.57 -23.96 -3.05
C GLU A 289 -14.56 -22.83 -2.70
N ASP A 290 -14.51 -22.29 -1.49
CA ASP A 290 -15.32 -21.14 -1.10
C ASP A 290 -14.95 -19.89 -1.90
N VAL A 291 -13.67 -19.72 -2.27
CA VAL A 291 -13.22 -18.62 -3.13
C VAL A 291 -13.85 -18.77 -4.51
N VAL A 292 -13.72 -19.94 -5.13
CA VAL A 292 -14.25 -20.23 -6.47
C VAL A 292 -15.76 -20.00 -6.48
N ARG A 293 -16.49 -20.62 -5.55
CA ARG A 293 -17.95 -20.48 -5.45
C ARG A 293 -18.39 -19.04 -5.26
N THR A 294 -17.71 -18.30 -4.39
CA THR A 294 -18.03 -16.89 -4.11
C THR A 294 -17.75 -15.99 -5.31
N TYR A 295 -16.64 -16.24 -6.01
CA TYR A 295 -16.30 -15.54 -7.24
C TYR A 295 -17.36 -15.76 -8.32
N GLU A 296 -17.76 -17.01 -8.56
CA GLU A 296 -18.82 -17.36 -9.52
C GLU A 296 -20.18 -16.76 -9.13
N MET A 297 -20.49 -16.74 -7.84
CA MET A 297 -21.70 -16.10 -7.31
C MET A 297 -21.70 -14.58 -7.60
N ALA A 298 -20.56 -13.90 -7.40
CA ALA A 298 -20.43 -12.49 -7.74
C ALA A 298 -20.55 -12.23 -9.26
N ARG A 299 -19.95 -13.08 -10.10
CA ARG A 299 -20.13 -13.02 -11.56
C ARG A 299 -21.59 -13.19 -11.97
N THR A 300 -22.28 -14.16 -11.38
CA THR A 300 -23.70 -14.44 -11.64
C THR A 300 -24.59 -13.27 -11.20
N ALA A 301 -24.22 -12.58 -10.13
CA ALA A 301 -24.88 -11.34 -9.68
C ALA A 301 -24.61 -10.12 -10.57
N GLY A 302 -23.83 -10.27 -11.65
CA GLY A 302 -23.60 -9.22 -12.66
C GLY A 302 -22.35 -8.36 -12.44
N PHE A 303 -21.50 -8.69 -11.46
CA PHE A 303 -20.26 -7.94 -11.24
C PHE A 303 -19.23 -8.25 -12.33
N ASP A 304 -18.88 -7.23 -13.11
CA ASP A 304 -17.97 -7.31 -14.27
C ASP A 304 -16.59 -6.65 -14.01
N ASN A 305 -16.34 -6.22 -12.77
CA ASN A 305 -15.09 -5.64 -12.30
C ASN A 305 -14.72 -6.23 -10.93
N ILE A 306 -14.09 -7.40 -10.95
CA ILE A 306 -13.68 -8.12 -9.74
C ILE A 306 -12.15 -8.12 -9.64
N ASN A 307 -11.65 -7.59 -8.54
CA ASN A 307 -10.26 -7.70 -8.10
C ASN A 307 -10.00 -9.01 -7.37
N MET A 308 -8.80 -9.53 -7.49
CA MET A 308 -8.25 -10.52 -6.57
C MET A 308 -6.89 -10.06 -6.05
N ASP A 309 -6.72 -9.99 -4.73
CA ASP A 309 -5.42 -9.78 -4.09
C ASP A 309 -4.74 -11.13 -3.80
N LEU A 310 -3.47 -11.24 -4.19
CA LEU A 310 -2.55 -12.31 -3.84
C LEU A 310 -1.39 -11.77 -3.01
N ILE A 311 -0.82 -12.59 -2.14
CA ILE A 311 0.36 -12.24 -1.35
C ILE A 311 1.47 -13.24 -1.67
N ALA A 312 2.57 -12.76 -2.22
CA ALA A 312 3.78 -13.54 -2.42
C ALA A 312 4.61 -13.62 -1.12
N GLY A 313 5.13 -14.82 -0.83
CA GLY A 313 5.99 -15.08 0.33
C GLY A 313 5.24 -15.38 1.61
N LEU A 314 4.02 -15.94 1.54
CA LEU A 314 3.27 -16.35 2.72
C LEU A 314 3.91 -17.57 3.41
N PRO A 315 3.62 -17.75 4.72
CA PRO A 315 4.08 -18.89 5.49
C PRO A 315 3.89 -20.26 4.84
N GLY A 316 5.00 -20.96 4.62
CA GLY A 316 5.00 -22.33 4.10
C GLY A 316 4.83 -22.45 2.58
N GLU A 317 4.80 -21.34 1.84
CA GLU A 317 4.69 -21.37 0.38
C GLU A 317 6.04 -21.50 -0.32
N THR A 318 6.06 -22.39 -1.31
CA THR A 318 7.13 -22.52 -2.31
C THR A 318 6.81 -21.69 -3.56
N ALA A 319 7.77 -21.53 -4.46
CA ALA A 319 7.50 -20.89 -5.75
C ALA A 319 6.45 -21.67 -6.57
N GLU A 320 6.47 -23.00 -6.44
CA GLU A 320 5.55 -23.92 -7.11
C GLU A 320 4.11 -23.76 -6.58
N ASP A 321 3.94 -23.55 -5.28
CA ASP A 321 2.65 -23.23 -4.66
C ASP A 321 2.04 -21.92 -5.20
N VAL A 322 2.89 -20.91 -5.41
CA VAL A 322 2.48 -19.63 -6.01
C VAL A 322 2.15 -19.81 -7.49
N TYR A 323 2.88 -20.64 -8.24
CA TYR A 323 2.55 -20.94 -9.63
C TYR A 323 1.19 -21.63 -9.77
N ASP A 324 0.90 -22.58 -8.90
CA ASP A 324 -0.42 -23.22 -8.88
C ASP A 324 -1.52 -22.22 -8.48
N THR A 325 -1.25 -21.35 -7.49
CA THR A 325 -2.17 -20.25 -7.14
C THR A 325 -2.48 -19.33 -8.32
N LEU A 326 -1.47 -18.95 -9.08
CA LEU A 326 -1.63 -18.13 -10.28
C LEU A 326 -2.42 -18.86 -11.37
N LYS A 327 -2.16 -20.16 -11.58
CA LYS A 327 -2.92 -20.98 -12.55
C LYS A 327 -4.41 -21.06 -12.18
N GLN A 328 -4.74 -21.25 -10.90
CA GLN A 328 -6.12 -21.26 -10.43
C GLN A 328 -6.77 -19.87 -10.56
N THR A 329 -6.03 -18.80 -10.26
CA THR A 329 -6.49 -17.41 -10.45
C THR A 329 -6.74 -17.09 -11.93
N GLU A 330 -5.88 -17.55 -12.84
CA GLU A 330 -6.07 -17.43 -14.29
C GLU A 330 -7.36 -18.11 -14.76
N ALA A 331 -7.69 -19.28 -14.20
CA ALA A 331 -8.93 -19.99 -14.53
C ALA A 331 -10.19 -19.21 -14.11
N LEU A 332 -10.13 -18.45 -13.02
CA LEU A 332 -11.21 -17.55 -12.59
C LEU A 332 -11.34 -16.29 -13.46
N ALA A 333 -10.27 -15.90 -14.16
CA ALA A 333 -10.22 -14.75 -15.06
C ALA A 333 -10.70 -13.42 -14.42
N PRO A 334 -10.08 -12.95 -13.33
CA PRO A 334 -10.38 -11.64 -12.74
C PRO A 334 -10.13 -10.48 -13.70
N ASP A 335 -10.84 -9.38 -13.45
CA ASP A 335 -10.67 -8.13 -14.23
C ASP A 335 -9.45 -7.34 -13.76
N SER A 336 -9.09 -7.55 -12.49
CA SER A 336 -7.92 -6.96 -11.85
C SER A 336 -7.26 -7.97 -10.91
N LEU A 337 -5.93 -7.96 -10.89
CA LEU A 337 -5.09 -8.77 -10.02
C LEU A 337 -4.15 -7.82 -9.29
N THR A 338 -4.14 -7.85 -7.96
CA THR A 338 -3.13 -7.15 -7.17
C THR A 338 -2.20 -8.17 -6.54
N VAL A 339 -0.90 -7.94 -6.68
CA VAL A 339 0.13 -8.80 -6.11
C VAL A 339 0.86 -8.01 -5.04
N HIS A 340 0.76 -8.48 -3.81
CA HIS A 340 1.47 -7.93 -2.67
C HIS A 340 2.70 -8.77 -2.35
N SER A 341 3.78 -8.11 -1.95
CA SER A 341 4.92 -8.77 -1.33
C SER A 341 4.75 -8.77 0.18
N LEU A 342 4.92 -9.91 0.85
CA LEU A 342 4.75 -9.98 2.30
C LEU A 342 5.64 -8.95 3.03
N ALA A 343 5.01 -8.14 3.89
CA ALA A 343 5.68 -7.20 4.78
C ALA A 343 5.69 -7.75 6.21
N ILE A 344 6.88 -8.02 6.76
CA ILE A 344 7.01 -8.62 8.10
C ILE A 344 6.90 -7.51 9.16
N LYS A 345 6.00 -7.71 10.14
CA LYS A 345 5.74 -6.73 11.20
C LYS A 345 6.69 -6.93 12.40
N ARG A 346 7.20 -5.83 12.96
CA ARG A 346 7.92 -5.83 14.26
C ARG A 346 7.10 -6.36 15.44
N ALA A 347 5.76 -6.27 15.39
CA ALA A 347 4.91 -6.79 16.46
C ALA A 347 4.78 -8.33 16.40
N ALA A 348 4.84 -8.95 15.22
CA ALA A 348 4.94 -10.41 15.08
C ALA A 348 6.28 -10.93 15.62
N LEU A 349 7.33 -10.10 15.59
CA LEU A 349 8.62 -10.35 16.23
C LEU A 349 8.59 -10.20 17.77
N MET A 350 7.58 -9.53 18.35
CA MET A 350 7.48 -9.23 19.79
C MET A 350 6.33 -9.98 20.50
N GLY A 351 5.43 -10.66 19.78
CA GLY A 351 4.26 -11.37 20.31
C GLY A 351 4.40 -12.90 20.31
N GLN A 352 3.85 -13.55 21.35
CA GLN A 352 3.90 -14.99 21.64
C GLN A 352 3.02 -15.86 20.71
N GLU A 353 3.25 -15.85 19.39
CA GLU A 353 2.76 -16.92 18.51
C GLU A 353 3.96 -17.73 18.01
N GLN A 354 4.12 -18.94 18.57
CA GLN A 354 5.23 -19.85 18.23
C GLN A 354 5.31 -20.18 16.73
N SER A 355 4.19 -20.12 16.00
CA SER A 355 4.13 -20.37 14.54
C SER A 355 4.66 -19.19 13.71
N ALA A 356 4.27 -17.95 14.02
CA ALA A 356 4.77 -16.75 13.35
C ALA A 356 6.26 -16.51 13.68
N LEU A 357 6.67 -16.73 14.94
CA LEU A 357 8.07 -16.61 15.36
C LEU A 357 8.95 -17.74 14.77
N GLY A 358 8.40 -18.95 14.62
CA GLY A 358 9.04 -20.09 13.96
C GLY A 358 9.17 -19.88 12.44
N TYR A 359 8.16 -19.28 11.80
CA TYR A 359 8.22 -18.91 10.38
C TYR A 359 9.22 -17.78 10.13
N VAL A 360 9.22 -16.71 10.93
CA VAL A 360 10.23 -15.65 10.84
C VAL A 360 11.64 -16.24 11.04
N LYS A 361 11.83 -17.14 12.02
CA LYS A 361 13.11 -17.84 12.21
C LYS A 361 13.48 -18.82 11.08
N ALA A 362 12.51 -19.37 10.35
CA ALA A 362 12.74 -20.23 9.19
C ALA A 362 13.03 -19.41 7.93
N LEU A 363 12.40 -18.25 7.78
CA LEU A 363 12.75 -17.22 6.80
C LEU A 363 14.14 -16.64 7.04
N ASP A 364 14.55 -16.52 8.31
CA ASP A 364 15.83 -15.96 8.76
C ASP A 364 17.05 -16.88 8.49
N LYS A 365 16.87 -18.14 8.08
CA LYS A 365 18.01 -19.07 7.88
C LYS A 365 18.64 -19.02 6.49
N ASP A 366 17.93 -18.50 5.48
CA ASP A 366 18.40 -18.44 4.09
C ASP A 366 17.82 -17.22 3.31
N ALA A 367 18.14 -16.00 3.75
CA ALA A 367 17.65 -14.78 3.09
C ALA A 367 18.06 -14.62 1.62
N GLY A 368 19.17 -15.24 1.19
CA GLY A 368 19.59 -15.28 -0.21
C GLY A 368 18.60 -16.05 -1.10
N ASP A 369 18.22 -17.26 -0.66
CA ASP A 369 17.24 -18.09 -1.36
C ASP A 369 15.84 -17.49 -1.29
N MET A 370 15.49 -16.82 -0.19
CA MET A 370 14.21 -16.11 -0.07
C MET A 370 14.09 -14.97 -1.10
N ALA A 371 15.11 -14.14 -1.27
CA ALA A 371 15.09 -13.05 -2.25
C ALA A 371 14.98 -13.57 -3.69
N ALA A 372 15.69 -14.66 -4.00
CA ALA A 372 15.59 -15.34 -5.29
C ALA A 372 14.19 -15.94 -5.53
N ASN A 373 13.62 -16.62 -4.52
CA ASN A 373 12.27 -17.18 -4.59
C ASN A 373 11.19 -16.11 -4.73
N MET A 374 11.27 -15.03 -3.95
CA MET A 374 10.37 -13.87 -4.09
C MET A 374 10.48 -13.25 -5.48
N THR A 375 11.68 -13.13 -6.05
CA THR A 375 11.86 -12.66 -7.43
C THR A 375 11.13 -13.56 -8.43
N ARG A 376 11.27 -14.88 -8.28
CA ARG A 376 10.57 -15.88 -9.13
C ARG A 376 9.05 -15.75 -9.00
N MET A 377 8.53 -15.59 -7.78
CA MET A 377 7.09 -15.43 -7.51
C MET A 377 6.54 -14.15 -8.14
N ILE A 378 7.19 -13.01 -7.92
CA ILE A 378 6.76 -11.71 -8.47
C ILE A 378 6.83 -11.71 -10.01
N ARG A 379 7.89 -12.27 -10.59
CA ARG A 379 8.01 -12.41 -12.06
C ARG A 379 6.89 -13.28 -12.62
N ALA A 380 6.59 -14.41 -12.01
CA ALA A 380 5.51 -15.28 -12.47
C ALA A 380 4.14 -14.64 -12.35
N ALA A 381 3.90 -13.84 -11.30
CA ALA A 381 2.65 -13.11 -11.15
C ALA A 381 2.50 -12.04 -12.24
N ALA A 382 3.57 -11.33 -12.59
CA ALA A 382 3.58 -10.40 -13.72
C ALA A 382 3.35 -11.12 -15.07
N GLU A 383 3.93 -12.31 -15.28
CA GLU A 383 3.69 -13.12 -16.49
C GLU A 383 2.25 -13.64 -16.56
N SER A 384 1.69 -14.07 -15.43
CA SER A 384 0.29 -14.47 -15.29
C SER A 384 -0.66 -13.32 -15.64
N ALA A 385 -0.41 -12.12 -15.10
CA ALA A 385 -1.13 -10.92 -15.46
C ALA A 385 -1.08 -10.64 -16.98
N ARG A 386 0.10 -10.79 -17.62
CA ARG A 386 0.23 -10.64 -19.08
C ARG A 386 -0.57 -11.70 -19.84
N ARG A 387 -0.57 -12.97 -19.42
CA ARG A 387 -1.37 -14.04 -20.04
C ARG A 387 -2.88 -13.72 -19.96
N MET A 388 -3.32 -13.13 -18.86
CA MET A 388 -4.69 -12.62 -18.68
C MET A 388 -4.96 -11.29 -19.39
N LYS A 389 -3.98 -10.73 -20.12
CA LYS A 389 -4.04 -9.41 -20.78
C LYS A 389 -4.30 -8.25 -19.81
N LEU A 390 -3.93 -8.42 -18.54
CA LEU A 390 -3.95 -7.37 -17.53
C LEU A 390 -2.68 -6.53 -17.66
N LYS A 391 -2.83 -5.21 -17.60
CA LYS A 391 -1.72 -4.26 -17.65
C LYS A 391 -1.49 -3.65 -16.26
N PRO A 392 -0.25 -3.38 -15.85
CA PRO A 392 0.01 -2.70 -14.59
C PRO A 392 -0.64 -1.30 -14.60
N TYR A 393 -1.14 -0.84 -13.45
CA TYR A 393 -1.82 0.46 -13.36
C TYR A 393 -1.53 1.27 -12.10
N TYR A 394 -1.02 0.64 -11.04
CA TYR A 394 -0.50 1.34 -9.87
C TYR A 394 0.56 0.48 -9.19
N LEU A 395 1.45 1.14 -8.44
CA LEU A 395 2.51 0.47 -7.70
C LEU A 395 2.86 1.26 -6.45
N TYR A 396 3.10 0.52 -5.36
CA TYR A 396 3.65 1.10 -4.15
C TYR A 396 4.58 0.14 -3.43
N ARG A 397 5.44 0.69 -2.59
CA ARG A 397 6.41 -0.04 -1.78
C ARG A 397 6.20 0.29 -0.31
N GLN A 398 6.25 -0.70 0.56
CA GLN A 398 6.11 -0.51 2.00
C GLN A 398 7.46 -0.66 2.70
N LYS A 399 7.58 -0.04 3.87
CA LYS A 399 8.73 -0.27 4.75
C LYS A 399 8.68 -1.72 5.23
N ASN A 400 9.83 -2.39 5.26
CA ASN A 400 9.98 -3.80 5.67
C ASN A 400 9.27 -4.84 4.77
N ILE A 401 9.11 -4.55 3.47
CA ILE A 401 8.79 -5.61 2.49
C ILE A 401 9.98 -6.57 2.40
N ALA A 402 9.71 -7.88 2.50
CA ALA A 402 10.74 -8.90 2.28
C ALA A 402 11.41 -8.68 0.90
N GLY A 403 12.74 -8.65 0.86
CA GLY A 403 13.51 -8.49 -0.39
C GLY A 403 13.40 -7.12 -1.09
N ASN A 404 12.83 -6.09 -0.45
CA ASN A 404 12.73 -4.73 -1.01
C ASN A 404 11.88 -4.64 -2.31
N PHE A 405 10.95 -5.57 -2.50
CA PHE A 405 10.04 -5.62 -3.63
C PHE A 405 8.90 -4.59 -3.53
N GLU A 406 7.95 -4.69 -4.45
CA GLU A 406 6.80 -3.82 -4.60
C GLU A 406 5.48 -4.57 -4.49
N ASN A 407 4.41 -3.79 -4.36
CA ASN A 407 3.04 -4.24 -4.58
C ASN A 407 2.56 -3.62 -5.89
N VAL A 408 1.96 -4.43 -6.77
CA VAL A 408 1.54 -3.99 -8.12
C VAL A 408 0.10 -4.41 -8.36
N GLY A 409 -0.71 -3.47 -8.83
CA GLY A 409 -2.00 -3.78 -9.42
C GLY A 409 -1.92 -3.90 -10.93
N TYR A 410 -2.55 -4.94 -11.44
CA TYR A 410 -2.77 -5.20 -12.84
C TYR A 410 -4.27 -5.20 -13.12
N ALA A 411 -4.69 -4.62 -14.23
CA ALA A 411 -6.10 -4.57 -14.61
C ALA A 411 -6.27 -4.55 -16.13
N LYS A 412 -7.44 -5.03 -16.60
CA LYS A 412 -7.94 -4.75 -17.95
C LYS A 412 -8.00 -3.22 -18.16
N VAL A 413 -7.93 -2.78 -19.41
CA VAL A 413 -7.72 -1.36 -19.78
C VAL A 413 -8.71 -0.42 -19.07
N ASP A 414 -9.97 -0.84 -18.99
CA ASP A 414 -11.13 -0.12 -18.47
C ASP A 414 -11.53 -0.51 -17.03
N LYS A 415 -10.74 -1.35 -16.35
CA LYS A 415 -11.08 -1.92 -15.02
C LYS A 415 -10.08 -1.54 -13.92
N ALA A 416 -9.18 -0.60 -14.20
CA ALA A 416 -8.21 -0.10 -13.23
C ALA A 416 -8.91 0.56 -12.04
N GLY A 417 -8.41 0.27 -10.83
CA GLY A 417 -8.88 0.89 -9.59
C GLY A 417 -8.46 2.36 -9.50
N ILE A 418 -9.38 3.29 -9.75
CA ILE A 418 -9.13 4.73 -9.72
C ILE A 418 -8.75 5.18 -8.31
N TYR A 419 -9.44 4.66 -7.28
CA TYR A 419 -9.10 4.99 -5.89
C TYR A 419 -7.64 4.59 -5.56
N ASN A 420 -7.19 3.41 -6.01
CA ASN A 420 -5.82 2.92 -5.78
C ASN A 420 -4.76 3.85 -6.37
N ILE A 421 -5.02 4.47 -7.52
CA ILE A 421 -4.13 5.46 -8.12
C ILE A 421 -4.13 6.73 -7.26
N LEU A 422 -5.32 7.25 -6.93
CA LEU A 422 -5.48 8.53 -6.22
C LEU A 422 -4.85 8.51 -4.81
N ILE A 423 -5.00 7.40 -4.08
CA ILE A 423 -4.40 7.27 -2.73
C ILE A 423 -2.87 7.27 -2.78
N MET A 424 -2.28 6.86 -3.91
CA MET A 424 -0.83 6.81 -4.12
C MET A 424 -0.30 8.13 -4.67
N GLU A 425 -0.95 8.71 -5.68
CA GLU A 425 -0.45 9.90 -6.35
C GLU A 425 -0.65 11.19 -5.54
N GLU A 426 -1.58 11.21 -4.58
CA GLU A 426 -1.90 12.41 -3.77
C GLU A 426 -2.21 13.64 -4.63
N LYS A 427 -2.87 13.42 -5.78
CA LYS A 427 -3.31 14.48 -6.70
C LYS A 427 -4.69 15.04 -6.34
N GLN A 428 -5.40 14.36 -5.45
CA GLN A 428 -6.76 14.70 -5.02
C GLN A 428 -6.93 14.42 -3.53
N SER A 429 -7.76 15.22 -2.86
CA SER A 429 -8.14 14.97 -1.47
C SER A 429 -8.95 13.68 -1.32
N ILE A 430 -8.68 12.95 -0.24
CA ILE A 430 -9.38 11.74 0.15
C ILE A 430 -9.98 11.98 1.53
N ILE A 431 -11.30 12.07 1.59
CA ILE A 431 -12.02 12.25 2.84
C ILE A 431 -12.39 10.88 3.35
N ALA A 432 -12.01 10.58 4.59
CA ALA A 432 -12.12 9.23 5.14
C ALA A 432 -13.04 9.23 6.36
N ALA A 433 -13.91 8.25 6.51
CA ALA A 433 -14.80 8.06 7.66
C ALA A 433 -14.56 6.69 8.32
N GLY A 434 -14.85 6.60 9.62
CA GLY A 434 -14.70 5.38 10.42
C GLY A 434 -13.48 5.33 11.34
N ALA A 435 -13.45 4.36 12.25
CA ALA A 435 -12.37 4.20 13.22
C ALA A 435 -11.03 3.90 12.53
N GLY A 436 -9.98 4.62 12.92
CA GLY A 436 -8.64 4.50 12.35
C GLY A 436 -8.50 5.00 10.91
N ALA A 437 -9.56 5.59 10.33
CA ALA A 437 -9.52 6.21 9.02
C ALA A 437 -8.69 7.50 9.05
N SER A 438 -8.05 7.83 7.92
CA SER A 438 -7.19 9.02 7.80
C SER A 438 -7.59 9.82 6.56
N THR A 439 -8.15 10.99 6.79
CA THR A 439 -8.42 11.97 5.75
C THR A 439 -7.10 12.59 5.29
N LYS A 440 -6.93 12.73 3.99
CA LYS A 440 -5.79 13.40 3.34
C LYS A 440 -6.31 14.58 2.53
N ILE A 441 -5.98 15.80 2.95
CA ILE A 441 -6.30 17.01 2.21
C ILE A 441 -5.08 17.42 1.40
N VAL A 442 -5.24 17.52 0.08
CA VAL A 442 -4.23 18.03 -0.83
C VAL A 442 -4.45 19.53 -1.01
N LEU A 443 -3.48 20.33 -0.57
CA LEU A 443 -3.51 21.78 -0.68
C LEU A 443 -2.96 22.23 -2.04
N ARG A 444 -3.51 23.31 -2.59
CA ARG A 444 -3.03 23.92 -3.84
C ARG A 444 -1.69 24.63 -3.64
N GLU A 445 -1.55 25.29 -2.50
CA GLU A 445 -0.35 26.01 -2.09
C GLU A 445 0.17 25.42 -0.79
N ALA A 446 1.49 25.42 -0.64
CA ALA A 446 2.14 24.89 0.54
C ALA A 446 1.81 25.79 1.73
N ALA A 447 1.42 25.18 2.85
CA ALA A 447 1.12 25.90 4.08
C ALA A 447 2.00 25.41 5.22
N GLY A 448 2.34 26.32 6.14
CA GLY A 448 2.96 25.96 7.41
C GLY A 448 1.98 25.17 8.28
N LEU A 449 2.47 24.12 8.93
CA LEU A 449 1.65 23.33 9.86
C LEU A 449 1.42 24.13 11.15
N PRO A 450 0.16 24.40 11.55
CA PRO A 450 -0.09 25.09 12.82
C PRO A 450 0.41 24.23 14.00
N GLY A 451 1.14 24.87 14.91
CA GLY A 451 1.73 24.22 16.08
C GLY A 451 3.07 23.53 15.86
N VAL A 452 3.63 23.57 14.63
CA VAL A 452 4.98 23.06 14.34
C VAL A 452 5.92 24.23 14.05
N ASN A 453 6.84 24.52 14.96
CA ASN A 453 7.92 25.50 14.75
C ASN A 453 9.01 24.91 13.83
N ASN A 454 8.70 24.76 12.55
CA ASN A 454 9.68 24.56 11.49
C ASN A 454 9.19 25.31 10.25
N ASP A 455 10.10 25.98 9.54
CA ASP A 455 9.84 26.64 8.24
C ASP A 455 9.50 25.65 7.10
N LYS A 456 9.00 24.45 7.43
CA LYS A 456 8.61 23.42 6.46
C LYS A 456 7.14 23.60 6.09
N GLU A 457 6.93 24.04 4.86
CA GLU A 457 5.62 24.04 4.23
C GLU A 457 5.26 22.64 3.71
N THR A 458 3.96 22.31 3.70
CA THR A 458 3.43 21.05 3.19
C THR A 458 2.23 21.29 2.28
N ASN A 459 2.08 20.47 1.24
CA ASN A 459 0.89 20.45 0.37
C ASN A 459 -0.10 19.36 0.81
N LEU A 460 0.14 18.72 1.96
CA LEU A 460 -0.66 17.60 2.43
C LEU A 460 -0.95 17.75 3.93
N ILE A 461 -2.24 17.74 4.28
CA ILE A 461 -2.73 17.70 5.65
C ILE A 461 -3.37 16.35 5.92
N ARG A 462 -3.13 15.80 7.11
CA ARG A 462 -3.71 14.53 7.55
C ARG A 462 -4.56 14.75 8.79
N ILE A 463 -5.78 14.23 8.75
CA ILE A 463 -6.73 14.29 9.86
C ILE A 463 -7.09 12.85 10.19
N GLU A 464 -6.68 12.38 11.36
CA GLU A 464 -6.86 10.99 11.76
C GLU A 464 -8.02 10.84 12.74
N ASN A 465 -8.88 9.87 12.44
CA ASN A 465 -9.83 9.36 13.40
C ASN A 465 -9.12 8.46 14.41
N VAL A 466 -9.63 8.42 15.64
CA VAL A 466 -9.11 7.51 16.66
C VAL A 466 -9.26 6.05 16.20
N LYS A 467 -8.25 5.22 16.51
CA LYS A 467 -8.18 3.82 16.04
C LYS A 467 -9.10 2.87 16.80
N ALA A 468 -9.33 3.12 18.08
CA ALA A 468 -10.16 2.26 18.91
C ALA A 468 -11.64 2.53 18.64
N VAL A 469 -12.42 1.47 18.39
CA VAL A 469 -13.85 1.55 18.04
C VAL A 469 -14.66 2.22 19.15
N ASP A 470 -14.46 1.86 20.41
CA ASP A 470 -15.15 2.50 21.56
C ASP A 470 -14.87 4.00 21.65
N ALA A 471 -13.61 4.38 21.46
CA ALA A 471 -13.21 5.78 21.51
C ALA A 471 -13.80 6.57 20.32
N TYR A 472 -13.92 5.93 19.15
CA TYR A 472 -14.53 6.54 17.97
C TYR A 472 -16.03 6.81 18.20
N ILE A 473 -16.76 5.82 18.72
CA ILE A 473 -18.18 5.97 19.08
C ILE A 473 -18.36 7.09 20.10
N ALA A 474 -17.61 7.06 21.20
CA ALA A 474 -17.76 8.02 22.30
C ALA A 474 -17.34 9.46 21.94
N ARG A 475 -16.49 9.63 20.92
CA ARG A 475 -15.89 10.92 20.54
C ARG A 475 -16.25 11.33 19.12
N ILE A 476 -17.38 10.85 18.58
CA ILE A 476 -17.76 11.11 17.18
C ILE A 476 -17.87 12.61 16.86
N GLY A 477 -18.41 13.40 17.79
CA GLY A 477 -18.48 14.86 17.66
C GLY A 477 -17.10 15.52 17.52
N GLU A 478 -16.09 15.03 18.25
CA GLU A 478 -14.70 15.51 18.13
C GLU A 478 -14.09 15.13 16.77
N MET A 479 -14.39 13.92 16.25
CA MET A 479 -13.89 13.49 14.94
C MET A 479 -14.47 14.36 13.82
N ILE A 480 -15.74 14.73 13.94
CA ILE A 480 -16.43 15.66 13.04
C ILE A 480 -15.82 17.07 13.13
N GLU A 481 -15.64 17.59 14.34
CA GLU A 481 -15.06 18.92 14.57
C GLU A 481 -13.67 19.08 13.94
N ARG A 482 -12.78 18.11 14.18
CA ARG A 482 -11.42 18.08 13.60
C ARG A 482 -11.41 18.18 12.07
N LYS A 483 -12.42 17.62 11.40
CA LYS A 483 -12.54 17.72 9.94
C LYS A 483 -13.04 19.11 9.52
N GLY A 484 -13.97 19.70 10.25
CA GLY A 484 -14.47 21.04 9.98
C GLY A 484 -13.41 22.14 10.03
N GLU A 485 -12.34 21.94 10.79
CA GLU A 485 -11.21 22.88 10.82
C GLU A 485 -10.47 23.00 9.48
N TRP A 486 -10.48 21.95 8.66
CA TRP A 486 -9.58 21.81 7.51
C TRP A 486 -10.27 21.45 6.20
N LEU A 487 -11.48 20.90 6.23
CA LEU A 487 -12.22 20.57 5.03
C LEU A 487 -12.45 21.83 4.19
N TRP A 488 -11.81 21.85 3.02
CA TRP A 488 -11.99 22.85 1.96
C TRP A 488 -11.51 24.28 2.29
N ARG A 489 -10.57 24.41 3.23
CA ARG A 489 -9.79 25.66 3.41
C ARG A 489 -8.67 25.81 2.39
#